data_AF-A0A392M404-F1
#
_entry.id   AF-A0A392M404-F1
#
_cell.length_a   1.000
_cell.length_b   1.000
_cell.length_c   1.000
_cell.angle_alpha   90.00
_cell.angle_beta   90.00
_cell.angle_gamma   90.00
#
_symmetry.space_group_name_H-M   'P 1'
#
loop_
_entity.id
_entity.type
_entity.pdbx_description
1 polymer ?
#
loop_
_entity_poly.entity_id
_entity_poly.type
_entity_poly.pdbx_seq_one_letter_code
_entity_poly.pdbx_strand_id
1 'polypeptide(L)'
;VSDAHSWTCMDIYIFATPYRVTWDYYFLAREHTLEIKEWDGRAEYEYVKNHGLSIFLMKAGMLGTLEALWEVFPLFTNTGWGENSNIGFLEKHMGASFETRPQPWVTNISVDDIHSGDFLAVSKIRGRWGAFETLEKWVSGAYAGHTAVCLRDSDGKLWVGESGHENEEGEDIIAMIPWDEWWDFELNKDDSNPHIALLPLHPDMRARFNETAAWEYALSMAGQPYGYHNMIFSWIDTLSGNYPPPLDANVV
;
A
#
# COMPACT_ATOMS: atom_id res chain seq x y z
N VAL A 1 -11.33 13.83 25.20
CA VAL A 1 -10.33 14.33 24.23
C VAL A 1 -10.34 15.85 24.35
N SER A 2 -9.47 16.45 25.16
CA SER A 2 -9.56 17.89 25.48
C SER A 2 -8.30 18.71 25.23
N ASP A 3 -7.15 18.11 24.93
CA ASP A 3 -5.89 18.85 24.90
C ASP A 3 -5.20 18.77 23.52
N ALA A 4 -5.90 19.16 22.46
CA ALA A 4 -5.26 19.47 21.18
C ALA A 4 -4.82 20.94 21.20
N HIS A 5 -3.70 21.23 21.86
CA HIS A 5 -3.09 22.57 21.82
C HIS A 5 -2.12 22.67 20.64
N SER A 6 -2.61 23.15 19.50
CA SER A 6 -1.76 23.57 18.39
C SER A 6 -0.89 24.76 18.83
N TRP A 7 0.44 24.63 18.71
CA TRP A 7 1.39 25.68 19.08
C TRP A 7 1.21 26.97 18.27
N THR A 8 0.65 26.85 17.06
CA THR A 8 0.34 27.99 16.18
C THR A 8 -1.09 28.52 16.38
N CYS A 9 -1.88 27.89 17.27
CA CYS A 9 -3.33 28.11 17.39
C CYS A 9 -4.06 27.98 16.04
N MET A 10 -3.51 27.18 15.12
CA MET A 10 -4.06 26.95 13.80
C MET A 10 -4.51 25.50 13.66
N ASP A 11 -5.77 25.34 13.30
CA ASP A 11 -6.38 24.06 12.95
C ASP A 11 -6.40 23.91 11.43
N ILE A 12 -6.01 22.74 10.94
CA ILE A 12 -6.10 22.40 9.52
C ILE A 12 -7.23 21.39 9.35
N TYR A 13 -8.18 21.73 8.50
CA TYR A 13 -9.30 20.87 8.16
C TYR A 13 -9.15 20.37 6.74
N ILE A 14 -9.32 19.07 6.55
CA ILE A 14 -9.44 18.43 5.24
C ILE A 14 -10.92 18.22 4.96
N PHE A 15 -11.35 18.60 3.76
CA PHE A 15 -12.70 18.44 3.27
C PHE A 15 -12.64 17.50 2.06
N ALA A 16 -13.37 16.40 2.12
CA ALA A 16 -13.25 15.35 1.12
C ALA A 16 -14.61 14.81 0.64
N THR A 17 -14.65 14.49 -0.64
CA THR A 17 -15.62 13.61 -1.31
C THR A 17 -14.83 12.48 -2.00
N PRO A 18 -15.49 11.44 -2.51
CA PRO A 18 -14.82 10.45 -3.36
C PRO A 18 -14.20 11.03 -4.63
N TYR A 19 -14.52 12.27 -4.99
CA TYR A 19 -14.07 12.92 -6.22
C TYR A 19 -12.98 13.97 -5.97
N ARG A 20 -12.86 14.51 -4.74
CA ARG A 20 -11.86 15.52 -4.42
C ARG A 20 -11.46 15.54 -2.95
N VAL A 21 -10.28 16.08 -2.72
CA VAL A 21 -9.76 16.45 -1.41
C VAL A 21 -9.31 17.91 -1.47
N THR A 22 -9.76 18.74 -0.54
CA THR A 22 -9.28 20.11 -0.34
C THR A 22 -9.01 20.34 1.15
N TRP A 23 -8.34 21.43 1.49
CA TRP A 23 -8.06 21.79 2.88
C TRP A 23 -8.19 23.30 3.10
N ASP A 24 -8.48 23.67 4.34
CA ASP A 24 -8.47 25.06 4.79
C ASP A 24 -7.92 25.14 6.23
N TYR A 25 -7.53 26.32 6.67
CA TYR A 25 -6.95 26.54 7.99
C TYR A 25 -7.63 27.67 8.74
N TYR A 26 -7.82 27.50 10.04
CA TYR A 26 -8.53 28.45 10.89
C TYR A 26 -7.74 28.77 12.15
N PHE A 27 -7.66 30.07 12.47
CA PHE A 27 -6.95 30.59 13.66
C PHE A 27 -7.87 31.04 14.80
N LEU A 28 -9.17 31.18 14.53
CA LEU A 28 -10.13 31.78 15.45
C LEU A 28 -11.30 30.83 15.65
N ALA A 29 -11.73 30.65 16.89
CA ALA A 29 -12.95 29.93 17.24
C ALA A 29 -14.18 30.81 16.92
N ARG A 30 -14.52 30.90 15.64
CA ARG A 30 -15.69 31.63 15.11
C ARG A 30 -16.29 30.88 13.92
N GLU A 31 -17.38 31.40 13.40
CA GLU A 31 -17.97 30.91 12.16
C GLU A 31 -17.03 31.18 10.97
N HIS A 32 -16.80 30.14 10.17
CA HIS A 32 -16.04 30.20 8.93
C HIS A 32 -16.85 29.58 7.81
N THR A 33 -16.60 30.03 6.59
CA THR A 33 -17.29 29.56 5.39
C THR A 33 -16.26 29.01 4.41
N LEU A 34 -16.38 27.72 4.08
CA LEU A 34 -15.67 27.11 2.94
C LEU A 34 -16.52 27.30 1.69
N GLU A 35 -15.97 27.97 0.67
CA GLU A 35 -16.64 28.13 -0.62
C GLU A 35 -16.12 27.11 -1.64
N ILE A 36 -17.02 26.28 -2.15
CA ILE A 36 -16.75 25.37 -3.27
C ILE A 36 -17.42 25.96 -4.50
N LYS A 37 -16.62 26.53 -5.41
CA LYS A 37 -17.10 27.28 -6.58
C LYS A 37 -17.95 26.42 -7.51
N GLU A 38 -17.47 25.20 -7.76
CA GLU A 38 -18.15 24.23 -8.60
C GLU A 38 -17.79 22.80 -8.17
N TRP A 39 -18.75 21.90 -8.30
CA TRP A 39 -18.54 20.46 -8.14
C TRP A 39 -17.90 19.89 -9.40
N ASP A 40 -17.11 18.83 -9.27
CA ASP A 40 -16.39 18.13 -10.34
C ASP A 40 -17.32 17.40 -11.34
N GLY A 41 -18.63 17.60 -11.20
CA GLY A 41 -19.66 17.12 -12.09
C GLY A 41 -20.93 16.72 -11.36
N ARG A 42 -21.83 16.10 -12.11
CA ARG A 42 -23.11 15.62 -11.57
C ARG A 42 -22.92 14.54 -10.51
N ALA A 43 -21.91 13.69 -10.64
CA ALA A 43 -21.66 12.59 -9.73
C ALA A 43 -21.29 13.09 -8.33
N GLU A 44 -20.34 14.03 -8.22
CA GLU A 44 -20.01 14.67 -6.96
C GLU A 44 -21.20 15.45 -6.38
N TYR A 45 -21.93 16.21 -7.20
CA TYR A 45 -23.10 16.96 -6.74
C TYR A 45 -24.17 16.05 -6.10
N GLU A 46 -24.52 14.94 -6.76
CA GLU A 46 -25.48 13.98 -6.22
C GLU A 46 -24.92 13.26 -4.99
N TYR A 47 -23.62 12.97 -4.94
CA TYR A 47 -23.00 12.40 -3.74
C TYR A 47 -23.14 13.35 -2.55
N VAL A 48 -22.72 14.61 -2.69
CA VAL A 48 -22.75 15.62 -1.61
C VAL A 48 -24.19 15.89 -1.18
N LYS A 49 -25.15 15.91 -2.10
CA LYS A 49 -26.57 16.09 -1.78
C LYS A 49 -27.13 14.94 -0.92
N ASN A 50 -26.67 13.72 -1.13
CA ASN A 50 -27.20 12.54 -0.42
C ASN A 50 -26.39 12.16 0.83
N HIS A 51 -25.08 12.45 0.87
CA HIS A 51 -24.16 12.00 1.91
C HIS A 51 -23.43 13.14 2.64
N GLY A 52 -23.48 14.36 2.10
CA GLY A 52 -22.73 15.50 2.63
C GLY A 52 -21.25 15.49 2.23
N LEU A 53 -20.47 16.28 2.97
CA LEU A 53 -19.02 16.45 2.81
C LEU A 53 -18.33 15.88 4.04
N SER A 54 -17.31 15.04 3.84
CA SER A 54 -16.51 14.53 4.96
C SER A 54 -15.51 15.60 5.41
N ILE A 55 -15.44 15.83 6.72
CA ILE A 55 -14.57 16.85 7.31
C ILE A 55 -13.66 16.19 8.34
N PHE A 56 -12.35 16.31 8.14
CA PHE A 56 -11.33 15.73 9.01
C PHE A 56 -10.48 16.84 9.62
N LEU A 57 -10.22 16.75 10.92
CA LEU A 57 -9.27 17.61 11.60
C LEU A 57 -7.89 16.95 11.61
N MET A 58 -6.88 17.64 11.07
CA MET A 58 -5.49 17.26 11.21
C MET A 58 -5.00 17.54 12.64
N LYS A 59 -5.12 16.54 13.53
CA LYS A 59 -4.78 16.69 14.96
C LYS A 59 -3.33 17.12 15.23
N ALA A 60 -2.41 16.84 14.31
CA ALA A 60 -1.02 17.24 14.41
C ALA A 60 -0.82 18.76 14.26
N GLY A 61 -1.83 19.50 13.82
CA GLY A 61 -1.73 20.92 13.48
C GLY A 61 -0.72 21.16 12.36
N MET A 62 -0.40 22.43 12.09
CA MET A 62 0.51 22.77 10.98
C MET A 62 1.95 22.29 11.18
N LEU A 63 2.51 22.48 12.37
CA LEU A 63 3.90 22.11 12.62
C LEU A 63 4.09 20.59 12.54
N GLY A 64 3.20 19.81 13.15
CA GLY A 64 3.26 18.36 13.05
C GLY A 64 2.97 17.86 11.62
N THR A 65 2.13 18.56 10.86
CA THR A 65 1.92 18.25 9.43
C THR A 65 3.18 18.50 8.61
N LEU A 66 3.88 19.62 8.82
CA LEU A 66 5.13 19.92 8.14
C LEU A 66 6.25 18.94 8.54
N GLU A 67 6.32 18.56 9.82
CA GLU A 67 7.24 17.52 10.30
C GLU A 67 6.96 16.17 9.63
N ALA A 68 5.69 15.76 9.57
CA ALA A 68 5.29 14.52 8.89
C ALA A 68 5.63 14.56 7.40
N LEU A 69 5.39 15.68 6.70
CA LEU A 69 5.77 15.84 5.30
C LEU A 69 7.30 15.78 5.11
N TRP A 70 8.06 16.34 6.03
CA TRP A 70 9.52 16.28 6.02
C TRP A 70 10.04 14.84 6.17
N GLU A 71 9.37 14.01 6.96
CA GLU A 71 9.71 12.59 7.09
C GLU A 71 9.27 11.74 5.89
N VAL A 72 8.11 12.04 5.32
CA VAL A 72 7.50 11.21 4.26
C VAL A 72 8.01 11.55 2.86
N PHE A 73 8.25 12.83 2.54
CA PHE A 73 8.69 13.24 1.20
C PHE A 73 9.99 12.56 0.73
N PRO A 74 11.04 12.43 1.56
CA PRO A 74 12.28 11.76 1.17
C PRO A 74 12.08 10.30 0.75
N LEU A 75 11.09 9.60 1.32
CA LEU A 75 10.84 8.18 1.11
C LEU A 75 10.64 7.86 -0.37
N PHE A 76 9.97 8.76 -1.11
CA PHE A 76 9.60 8.59 -2.51
C PHE A 76 10.74 8.83 -3.50
N THR A 77 11.93 9.22 -3.04
CA THR A 77 13.06 9.47 -3.93
C THR A 77 13.83 8.18 -4.22
N ASN A 78 14.17 7.93 -5.50
CA ASN A 78 15.01 6.79 -5.86
C ASN A 78 16.50 7.17 -5.80
N THR A 79 16.98 7.46 -4.59
CA THR A 79 18.37 7.85 -4.32
C THR A 79 18.88 7.15 -3.05
N GLY A 80 20.19 7.15 -2.81
CA GLY A 80 20.73 6.68 -1.54
C GLY A 80 20.21 7.46 -0.32
N TRP A 81 19.78 8.71 -0.50
CA TRP A 81 19.10 9.46 0.55
C TRP A 81 17.69 8.92 0.82
N GLY A 82 16.92 8.62 -0.24
CA GLY A 82 15.61 8.00 -0.12
C GLY A 82 15.66 6.62 0.52
N GLU A 83 16.59 5.76 0.09
CA GLU A 83 16.79 4.43 0.68
C GLU A 83 17.11 4.52 2.17
N ASN A 84 18.06 5.37 2.56
CA ASN A 84 18.37 5.60 3.98
C ASN A 84 17.20 6.21 4.76
N SER A 85 16.37 7.04 4.12
CA SER A 85 15.19 7.61 4.75
C SER A 85 14.11 6.55 5.00
N ASN A 86 13.91 5.61 4.07
CA ASN A 86 13.01 4.46 4.28
C ASN A 86 13.49 3.58 5.44
N ILE A 87 14.79 3.23 5.47
CA ILE A 87 15.35 2.45 6.59
C ILE A 87 15.19 3.20 7.91
N GLY A 88 15.55 4.49 7.96
CA GLY A 88 15.43 5.30 9.17
C GLY A 88 13.98 5.51 9.63
N PHE A 89 13.03 5.58 8.70
CA PHE A 89 11.60 5.64 9.01
C PHE A 89 11.14 4.35 9.69
N LEU A 90 11.47 3.19 9.12
CA LEU A 90 11.12 1.88 9.69
C LEU A 90 11.80 1.65 11.04
N GLU A 91 13.06 2.06 11.20
CA GLU A 91 13.76 2.02 12.49
C GLU A 91 13.06 2.88 13.53
N LYS A 92 12.74 4.13 13.19
CA LYS A 92 12.10 5.09 14.11
C LYS A 92 10.70 4.65 14.53
N HIS A 93 9.87 4.21 13.58
CA HIS A 93 8.44 4.02 13.79
C HIS A 93 8.05 2.57 14.07
N MET A 94 8.84 1.59 13.62
CA MET A 94 8.61 0.16 13.90
C MET A 94 9.64 -0.43 14.87
N GLY A 95 10.77 0.23 15.11
CA GLY A 95 11.90 -0.40 15.80
C GLY A 95 12.54 -1.53 14.98
N ALA A 96 12.34 -1.54 13.66
CA ALA A 96 12.83 -2.58 12.76
C ALA A 96 14.29 -2.30 12.34
N SER A 97 15.10 -3.36 12.24
CA SER A 97 16.49 -3.27 11.79
C SER A 97 16.66 -3.95 10.42
N PHE A 98 17.21 -3.21 9.46
CA PHE A 98 17.54 -3.74 8.13
C PHE A 98 19.06 -3.80 7.97
N GLU A 99 19.60 -5.01 8.01
CA GLU A 99 21.04 -5.25 7.85
C GLU A 99 21.35 -5.84 6.48
N THR A 100 22.45 -5.38 5.87
CA THR A 100 22.92 -5.94 4.60
C THR A 100 23.38 -7.39 4.81
N ARG A 101 22.80 -8.32 4.04
CA ARG A 101 23.20 -9.74 4.08
C ARG A 101 24.57 -9.95 3.43
N PRO A 102 25.38 -10.93 3.90
CA PRO A 102 26.59 -11.33 3.20
C PRO A 102 26.25 -11.94 1.84
N GLN A 103 27.13 -11.71 0.86
CA GLN A 103 26.98 -12.27 -0.48
C GLN A 103 27.29 -13.79 -0.52
N PRO A 104 26.69 -14.54 -1.46
CA PRO A 104 25.77 -14.08 -2.52
C PRO A 104 24.35 -13.79 -2.01
N TRP A 105 23.69 -12.79 -2.61
CA TRP A 105 22.30 -12.43 -2.28
C TRP A 105 21.24 -13.32 -2.93
N VAL A 106 21.69 -14.27 -3.76
CA VAL A 106 20.85 -15.27 -4.41
C VAL A 106 21.01 -16.62 -3.73
N THR A 107 19.93 -17.39 -3.69
CA THR A 107 19.91 -18.77 -3.22
C THR A 107 19.93 -19.74 -4.40
N ASN A 108 20.29 -21.00 -4.15
CA ASN A 108 20.30 -22.05 -5.17
C ASN A 108 18.90 -22.66 -5.31
N ILE A 109 18.00 -21.91 -5.95
CA ILE A 109 16.62 -22.34 -6.26
C ILE A 109 16.43 -22.20 -7.76
N SER A 110 15.92 -23.26 -8.37
CA SER A 110 15.52 -23.30 -9.78
C SER A 110 14.01 -23.12 -9.91
N VAL A 111 13.54 -22.82 -11.13
CA VAL A 111 12.11 -22.75 -11.44
C VAL A 111 11.40 -24.07 -11.11
N ASP A 112 12.07 -25.21 -11.24
CA ASP A 112 11.52 -26.54 -10.94
C ASP A 112 11.29 -26.77 -9.44
N ASP A 113 12.00 -26.02 -8.58
CA ASP A 113 11.81 -26.08 -7.12
C ASP A 113 10.58 -25.29 -6.65
N ILE A 114 9.99 -24.46 -7.52
CA ILE A 114 8.83 -23.61 -7.22
C ILE A 114 7.54 -24.34 -7.61
N HIS A 115 6.58 -24.34 -6.71
CA HIS A 115 5.34 -25.09 -6.85
C HIS A 115 4.11 -24.19 -6.72
N SER A 116 2.98 -24.66 -7.24
CA SER A 116 1.69 -24.00 -7.07
C SER A 116 1.38 -23.79 -5.58
N GLY A 117 1.00 -22.55 -5.24
CA GLY A 117 0.71 -22.11 -3.90
C GLY A 117 1.92 -21.59 -3.11
N ASP A 118 3.14 -21.72 -3.64
CA ASP A 118 4.31 -21.09 -3.01
C ASP A 118 4.16 -19.56 -3.03
N PHE A 119 4.64 -18.92 -1.97
CA PHE A 119 4.41 -17.51 -1.70
C PHE A 119 5.68 -16.71 -1.94
N LEU A 120 5.56 -15.54 -2.56
CA LEU A 120 6.63 -14.58 -2.73
C LEU A 120 6.35 -13.38 -1.82
N ALA A 121 7.25 -13.13 -0.88
CA ALA A 121 7.26 -11.91 -0.08
C ALA A 121 8.23 -10.91 -0.73
N VAL A 122 7.72 -9.75 -1.14
CA VAL A 122 8.47 -8.72 -1.83
C VAL A 122 8.64 -7.50 -0.91
N SER A 123 9.87 -7.01 -0.81
CA SER A 123 10.23 -5.90 0.05
C SER A 123 11.11 -4.88 -0.68
N LYS A 124 10.49 -3.76 -1.05
CA LYS A 124 11.10 -2.57 -1.65
C LYS A 124 11.37 -1.52 -0.56
N ILE A 125 12.46 -0.76 -0.71
CA ILE A 125 12.90 0.28 0.24
C ILE A 125 13.46 1.54 -0.43
N ARG A 126 13.28 1.70 -1.75
CA ARG A 126 13.71 2.90 -2.49
C ARG A 126 12.71 3.24 -3.59
N GLY A 127 12.68 4.50 -4.02
CA GLY A 127 11.80 4.97 -5.09
C GLY A 127 10.33 5.00 -4.69
N ARG A 128 9.44 5.28 -5.66
CA ARG A 128 8.00 5.45 -5.43
C ARG A 128 7.39 4.22 -4.75
N TRP A 129 7.63 3.03 -5.29
CA TRP A 129 7.07 1.80 -4.76
C TRP A 129 7.69 1.38 -3.42
N GLY A 130 8.99 1.61 -3.21
CA GLY A 130 9.62 1.39 -1.91
C GLY A 130 9.08 2.29 -0.81
N ALA A 131 8.66 3.51 -1.14
CA ALA A 131 8.00 4.42 -0.20
C ALA A 131 6.62 3.91 0.22
N PHE A 132 5.77 3.52 -0.75
CA PHE A 132 4.47 2.91 -0.45
C PHE A 132 4.64 1.67 0.40
N GLU A 133 5.55 0.78 0.01
CA GLU A 133 5.82 -0.42 0.78
C GLU A 133 6.41 -0.16 2.17
N THR A 134 7.11 0.97 2.37
CA THR A 134 7.60 1.36 3.70
C THR A 134 6.45 1.78 4.62
N LEU A 135 5.48 2.51 4.07
CA LEU A 135 4.25 2.85 4.80
C LEU A 135 3.42 1.59 5.08
N GLU A 136 3.30 0.68 4.12
CA GLU A 136 2.63 -0.62 4.28
C GLU A 136 3.28 -1.48 5.37
N LYS A 137 4.62 -1.56 5.41
CA LYS A 137 5.35 -2.25 6.49
C LYS A 137 5.03 -1.63 7.85
N TRP A 138 5.02 -0.29 7.93
CA TRP A 138 4.75 0.41 9.19
C TRP A 138 3.34 0.14 9.72
N VAL A 139 2.33 0.28 8.89
CA VAL A 139 0.92 0.13 9.30
C VAL A 139 0.53 -1.33 9.55
N SER A 140 1.13 -2.29 8.83
CA SER A 140 0.83 -3.72 9.01
C SER A 140 1.71 -4.41 10.05
N GLY A 141 2.84 -3.81 10.42
CA GLY A 141 3.88 -4.46 11.22
C GLY A 141 4.68 -5.53 10.46
N ALA A 142 4.48 -5.67 9.14
CA ALA A 142 5.17 -6.65 8.30
C ALA A 142 6.54 -6.15 7.82
N TYR A 143 7.35 -7.06 7.28
CA TYR A 143 8.63 -6.75 6.66
C TYR A 143 8.60 -6.80 5.13
N ALA A 144 7.48 -7.24 4.55
CA ALA A 144 7.18 -7.19 3.12
C ALA A 144 6.07 -6.15 2.90
N GLY A 145 6.15 -5.39 1.80
CA GLY A 145 5.06 -4.51 1.39
C GLY A 145 4.16 -5.15 0.34
N HIS A 146 4.74 -6.00 -0.51
CA HIS A 146 4.00 -6.68 -1.57
C HIS A 146 4.10 -8.20 -1.45
N THR A 147 3.08 -8.88 -1.97
CA THR A 147 2.99 -10.33 -1.93
C THR A 147 2.45 -10.87 -3.24
N ALA A 148 2.97 -12.01 -3.67
CA ALA A 148 2.51 -12.70 -4.86
C ALA A 148 2.48 -14.21 -4.63
N VAL A 149 1.73 -14.92 -5.46
CA VAL A 149 1.60 -16.39 -5.40
C VAL A 149 2.08 -17.03 -6.68
N CYS A 150 2.84 -18.11 -6.56
CA CYS A 150 3.26 -18.92 -7.69
C CYS A 150 2.18 -19.96 -8.03
N LEU A 151 1.84 -20.11 -9.31
CA LEU A 151 0.90 -21.12 -9.78
C LEU A 151 1.40 -21.76 -11.07
N ARG A 152 1.17 -23.05 -11.24
CA ARG A 152 1.39 -23.73 -12.52
C ARG A 152 0.10 -23.90 -13.30
N ASP A 153 0.17 -23.69 -14.61
CA ASP A 153 -0.94 -24.00 -15.50
C ASP A 153 -1.03 -25.51 -15.79
N SER A 154 -2.01 -25.91 -16.62
CA SER A 154 -2.20 -27.31 -17.00
C SER A 154 -1.03 -27.91 -17.81
N ASP A 155 -0.20 -27.07 -18.43
CA ASP A 155 0.99 -27.48 -19.16
C ASP A 155 2.24 -27.51 -18.26
N GLY A 156 2.09 -27.15 -16.98
CA GLY A 156 3.15 -27.10 -15.99
C GLY A 156 4.00 -25.83 -16.04
N LYS A 157 3.64 -24.81 -16.84
CA LYS A 157 4.38 -23.54 -16.87
C LYS A 157 4.12 -22.75 -15.61
N LEU A 158 5.13 -22.05 -15.11
CA LEU A 158 5.04 -21.27 -13.89
C LEU A 158 4.57 -19.84 -14.18
N TRP A 159 3.66 -19.37 -13.34
CA TRP A 159 3.08 -18.03 -13.38
C TRP A 159 3.11 -17.41 -11.98
N VAL A 160 3.10 -16.10 -11.94
CA VAL A 160 2.99 -15.28 -10.73
C VAL A 160 1.64 -14.57 -10.76
N GLY A 161 0.81 -14.85 -9.76
CA GLY A 161 -0.43 -14.14 -9.51
C GLY A 161 -0.20 -13.02 -8.51
N GLU A 162 -0.47 -11.78 -8.90
CA GLU A 162 -0.32 -10.61 -8.04
C GLU A 162 -1.38 -9.54 -8.33
N SER A 163 -1.44 -8.55 -7.45
CA SER A 163 -2.38 -7.44 -7.49
C SER A 163 -1.61 -6.14 -7.41
N GLY A 164 -1.85 -5.21 -8.34
CA GLY A 164 -1.05 -3.98 -8.47
C GLY A 164 -0.08 -3.97 -9.66
N HIS A 165 -0.33 -4.82 -10.66
CA HIS A 165 0.41 -4.80 -11.92
C HIS A 165 -0.18 -3.74 -12.86
N GLU A 166 0.64 -2.82 -13.38
CA GLU A 166 0.20 -1.77 -14.30
C GLU A 166 -0.01 -2.34 -15.72
N ASN A 167 -1.21 -2.23 -16.26
CA ASN A 167 -1.52 -2.65 -17.63
C ASN A 167 -1.06 -1.60 -18.68
N GLU A 168 -1.26 -1.90 -19.98
CA GLU A 168 -0.89 -0.98 -21.07
C GLU A 168 -1.61 0.38 -21.04
N GLU A 169 -2.74 0.46 -20.33
CA GLU A 169 -3.56 1.67 -20.16
C GLU A 169 -3.14 2.48 -18.92
N GLY A 170 -2.17 1.99 -18.13
CA GLY A 170 -1.68 2.64 -16.91
C GLY A 170 -2.54 2.34 -15.67
N GLU A 171 -3.37 1.29 -15.72
CA GLU A 171 -4.24 0.88 -14.62
C GLU A 171 -3.61 -0.27 -13.81
N ASP A 172 -3.65 -0.16 -12.48
CA ASP A 172 -3.24 -1.23 -11.59
C ASP A 172 -4.32 -2.33 -11.53
N ILE A 173 -3.96 -3.55 -11.92
CA ILE A 173 -4.87 -4.71 -12.00
C ILE A 173 -4.35 -5.94 -11.25
N ILE A 174 -5.23 -6.92 -11.08
CA ILE A 174 -4.85 -8.29 -10.74
C ILE A 174 -4.37 -8.99 -12.02
N ALA A 175 -3.17 -9.55 -11.99
CA ALA A 175 -2.54 -10.15 -13.15
C ALA A 175 -2.00 -11.56 -12.86
N MET A 176 -2.00 -12.38 -13.90
CA MET A 176 -1.29 -13.66 -13.97
C MET A 176 -0.18 -13.51 -15.00
N ILE A 177 1.06 -13.42 -14.54
CA ILE A 177 2.22 -13.06 -15.36
C ILE A 177 3.12 -14.29 -15.51
N PRO A 178 3.60 -14.64 -16.71
CA PRO A 178 4.57 -15.71 -16.88
C PRO A 178 5.80 -15.47 -16.00
N TRP A 179 6.31 -16.52 -15.34
CA TRP A 179 7.45 -16.39 -14.43
C TRP A 179 8.64 -15.67 -15.05
N ASP A 180 9.01 -16.02 -16.29
CA ASP A 180 10.18 -15.43 -16.95
C ASP A 180 10.00 -13.92 -17.21
N GLU A 181 8.76 -13.47 -17.45
CA GLU A 181 8.43 -12.07 -17.63
C GLU A 181 8.47 -11.31 -16.31
N TRP A 182 7.82 -11.86 -15.27
CA TRP A 182 7.82 -11.28 -13.92
C TRP A 182 9.26 -11.19 -13.37
N TRP A 183 10.03 -12.27 -13.51
CA TRP A 183 11.41 -12.34 -13.03
C TRP A 183 12.36 -11.42 -13.80
N ASP A 184 12.21 -11.29 -15.13
CA ASP A 184 12.97 -10.32 -15.92
C ASP A 184 12.67 -8.88 -15.48
N PHE A 185 11.40 -8.58 -15.21
CA PHE A 185 11.02 -7.27 -14.70
C PHE A 185 11.68 -6.98 -13.34
N GLU A 186 11.50 -7.84 -12.34
CA GLU A 186 12.04 -7.61 -10.99
C GLU A 186 13.58 -7.54 -10.98
N LEU A 187 14.25 -8.30 -11.86
CA LEU A 187 15.70 -8.33 -11.92
C LEU A 187 16.32 -7.16 -12.71
N ASN A 188 15.67 -6.75 -13.80
CA ASN A 188 16.29 -5.86 -14.80
C ASN A 188 15.58 -4.52 -14.98
N LYS A 189 14.32 -4.39 -14.55
CA LYS A 189 13.47 -3.21 -14.83
C LYS A 189 12.94 -2.53 -13.57
N ASP A 190 12.79 -3.28 -12.47
CA ASP A 190 12.36 -2.69 -11.20
C ASP A 190 13.50 -1.89 -10.56
N ASP A 191 13.41 -0.57 -10.69
CA ASP A 191 14.39 0.38 -10.16
C ASP A 191 14.33 0.55 -8.64
N SER A 192 13.35 -0.08 -7.97
CA SER A 192 13.27 -0.17 -6.52
C SER A 192 14.19 -1.25 -5.92
N ASN A 193 14.80 -2.10 -6.76
CA ASN A 193 15.70 -3.18 -6.37
C ASN A 193 15.10 -4.05 -5.23
N PRO A 194 14.04 -4.81 -5.53
CA PRO A 194 13.25 -5.54 -4.55
C PRO A 194 14.05 -6.65 -3.87
N HIS A 195 13.79 -6.84 -2.57
CA HIS A 195 14.16 -8.07 -1.87
C HIS A 195 13.02 -9.07 -1.99
N ILE A 196 13.29 -10.23 -2.60
CA ILE A 196 12.28 -11.26 -2.84
C ILE A 196 12.64 -12.49 -2.02
N ALA A 197 11.72 -12.92 -1.17
CA ALA A 197 11.82 -14.18 -0.43
C ALA A 197 10.77 -15.17 -0.94
N LEU A 198 11.23 -16.36 -1.36
CA LEU A 198 10.35 -17.49 -1.61
C LEU A 198 10.03 -18.20 -0.30
N LEU A 199 8.74 -18.38 -0.03
CA LEU A 199 8.21 -19.11 1.11
C LEU A 199 7.41 -20.31 0.58
N PRO A 200 8.03 -21.51 0.52
CA PRO A 200 7.35 -22.70 0.05
C PRO A 200 6.23 -23.12 1.00
N LEU A 201 5.13 -23.65 0.45
CA LEU A 201 4.10 -24.27 1.29
C LEU A 201 4.68 -25.42 2.09
N HIS A 202 4.31 -25.50 3.38
CA HIS A 202 4.58 -26.67 4.20
C HIS A 202 4.05 -27.94 3.50
N PRO A 203 4.76 -29.08 3.53
CA PRO A 203 4.35 -30.30 2.80
C PRO A 203 2.90 -30.72 3.05
N ASP A 204 2.42 -30.61 4.29
CA ASP A 204 1.02 -30.95 4.63
C ASP A 204 -0.02 -29.99 4.05
N MET A 205 0.34 -28.72 3.83
CA MET A 205 -0.52 -27.75 3.14
C MET A 205 -0.49 -28.03 1.64
N ARG A 206 0.70 -28.29 1.10
CA ARG A 206 0.90 -28.61 -0.31
C ARG A 206 0.12 -29.84 -0.75
N ALA A 207 0.12 -30.92 0.05
CA ALA A 207 -0.65 -32.12 -0.23
C ALA A 207 -2.18 -31.90 -0.28
N ARG A 208 -2.68 -30.79 0.29
CA ARG A 208 -4.09 -30.40 0.30
C ARG A 208 -4.41 -29.25 -0.65
N PHE A 209 -3.39 -28.65 -1.26
CA PHE A 209 -3.56 -27.51 -2.14
C PHE A 209 -4.23 -27.96 -3.44
N ASN A 210 -5.36 -27.33 -3.77
CA ASN A 210 -6.11 -27.65 -4.98
C ASN A 210 -5.65 -26.72 -6.10
N GLU A 211 -4.66 -27.17 -6.88
CA GLU A 211 -4.06 -26.39 -7.96
C GLU A 211 -5.08 -25.95 -9.01
N THR A 212 -5.98 -26.84 -9.42
CA THR A 212 -7.02 -26.52 -10.41
C THR A 212 -7.95 -25.43 -9.92
N ALA A 213 -8.46 -25.55 -8.69
CA ALA A 213 -9.35 -24.53 -8.13
C ALA A 213 -8.63 -23.18 -7.92
N ALA A 214 -7.36 -23.20 -7.50
CA ALA A 214 -6.57 -21.99 -7.34
C ALA A 214 -6.32 -21.30 -8.69
N TRP A 215 -6.01 -22.08 -9.74
CA TRP A 215 -5.83 -21.56 -11.09
C TRP A 215 -7.12 -20.96 -11.66
N GLU A 216 -8.25 -21.67 -11.55
CA GLU A 216 -9.57 -21.17 -11.98
C GLU A 216 -9.94 -19.88 -11.24
N TYR A 217 -9.67 -19.81 -9.94
CA TYR A 217 -9.90 -18.61 -9.15
C TYR A 217 -9.02 -17.44 -9.61
N ALA A 218 -7.72 -17.67 -9.80
CA ALA A 218 -6.79 -16.63 -10.25
C ALA A 218 -7.20 -16.07 -11.62
N LEU A 219 -7.61 -16.92 -12.56
CA LEU A 219 -8.13 -16.49 -13.86
C LEU A 219 -9.45 -15.72 -13.75
N SER A 220 -10.32 -16.07 -12.79
CA SER A 220 -11.57 -15.33 -12.57
C SER A 220 -11.34 -13.91 -12.04
N MET A 221 -10.19 -13.67 -11.41
CA MET A 221 -9.79 -12.37 -10.86
C MET A 221 -8.91 -11.56 -11.81
N ALA A 222 -8.26 -12.20 -12.79
CA ALA A 222 -7.37 -11.52 -13.73
C ALA A 222 -8.11 -10.39 -14.48
N GLY A 223 -7.46 -9.23 -14.55
CA GLY A 223 -8.00 -8.00 -15.14
C GLY A 223 -8.94 -7.20 -14.23
N GLN A 224 -9.26 -7.69 -13.03
CA GLN A 224 -10.02 -6.89 -12.06
C GLN A 224 -9.13 -5.76 -11.48
N PRO A 225 -9.72 -4.61 -11.11
CA PRO A 225 -8.96 -3.48 -10.57
C PRO A 225 -8.24 -3.79 -9.25
N TYR A 226 -7.11 -3.13 -9.04
CA TYR A 226 -6.36 -3.21 -7.78
C TYR A 226 -7.18 -2.73 -6.58
N GLY A 227 -7.27 -3.59 -5.56
CA GLY A 227 -8.07 -3.38 -4.36
C GLY A 227 -7.49 -2.41 -3.33
N TYR A 228 -6.74 -1.38 -3.73
CA TYR A 228 -5.99 -0.49 -2.82
C TYR A 228 -6.89 0.17 -1.75
N HIS A 229 -8.17 0.42 -2.08
CA HIS A 229 -9.15 0.95 -1.13
C HIS A 229 -9.30 0.01 0.08
N ASN A 230 -9.45 -1.29 -0.13
CA ASN A 230 -9.54 -2.28 0.95
C ASN A 230 -8.26 -2.33 1.78
N MET A 231 -7.11 -2.18 1.12
CA MET A 231 -5.82 -2.11 1.81
C MET A 231 -5.73 -0.88 2.72
N ILE A 232 -6.04 0.32 2.23
CA ILE A 232 -5.96 1.56 3.02
C ILE A 232 -6.91 1.52 4.23
N PHE A 233 -8.11 0.94 4.08
CA PHE A 233 -9.02 0.78 5.22
C PHE A 233 -8.48 -0.14 6.31
N SER A 234 -7.64 -1.11 5.96
CA SER A 234 -6.97 -1.97 6.96
C SER A 234 -5.94 -1.22 7.82
N TRP A 235 -5.55 0.00 7.44
CA TRP A 235 -4.55 0.79 8.18
C TRP A 235 -5.17 1.63 9.30
N ILE A 236 -6.50 1.66 9.41
CA ILE A 236 -7.20 2.53 10.36
C ILE A 236 -7.42 1.78 11.67
N ASP A 237 -6.44 1.90 12.56
CA ASP A 237 -6.50 1.36 13.91
C ASP A 237 -6.66 2.45 14.98
N THR A 238 -7.21 2.04 16.12
CA THR A 238 -7.08 2.74 17.39
C THR A 238 -6.02 2.07 18.25
N LEU A 239 -5.58 2.74 19.31
CA LEU A 239 -4.62 2.20 20.28
C LEU A 239 -4.98 0.80 20.84
N SER A 240 -6.26 0.41 20.79
CA SER A 240 -6.75 -0.84 21.40
C SER A 240 -7.71 -1.64 20.53
N GLY A 241 -7.88 -1.29 19.26
CA GLY A 241 -8.83 -1.98 18.39
C GLY A 241 -8.83 -1.43 16.98
N ASN A 242 -9.18 -2.27 16.02
CA ASN A 242 -9.21 -1.90 14.61
C ASN A 242 -10.53 -1.17 14.32
N TYR A 243 -10.53 -0.23 13.37
CA TYR A 243 -11.69 0.59 12.97
C TYR A 243 -12.29 1.47 14.10
N PRO A 244 -11.81 2.70 14.32
CA PRO A 244 -12.41 3.62 15.27
C PRO A 244 -13.88 3.90 14.92
N PRO A 245 -14.81 3.77 15.87
CA PRO A 245 -16.15 4.33 15.71
C PRO A 245 -16.07 5.85 15.41
N PRO A 246 -16.90 6.39 14.50
CA PRO A 246 -18.07 5.77 13.86
C PRO A 246 -17.79 5.18 12.47
N LEU A 247 -16.54 4.96 12.07
CA LEU A 247 -16.21 4.43 10.75
C LEU A 247 -16.70 2.99 10.64
N ASP A 248 -17.61 2.74 9.69
CA ASP A 248 -18.08 1.40 9.33
C ASP A 248 -17.24 0.89 8.16
N ALA A 249 -17.07 -0.43 8.07
CA ALA A 249 -16.43 -1.08 6.93
C ALA A 249 -17.23 -0.89 5.61
N ASN A 250 -18.50 -0.46 5.70
CA ASN A 250 -19.36 -0.13 4.57
C ASN A 250 -19.20 1.31 4.04
N VAL A 251 -18.15 2.04 4.41
CA VAL A 251 -17.86 3.40 3.87
C VAL A 251 -17.29 3.34 2.42
N VAL A 252 -17.36 2.17 1.78
CA VAL A 252 -16.97 1.91 0.37
C VAL A 252 -18.20 1.77 -0.52
#